data_AF-A0A963A6Z6-F1
#
_entry.id   AF-A0A963A6Z6-F1
#
_cell.length_a   1.000
_cell.length_b   1.000
_cell.length_c   1.000
_cell.angle_alpha   90.00
_cell.angle_beta   90.00
_cell.angle_gamma   90.00
#
_symmetry.space_group_name_H-M   'P 1'
#
loop_
_entity.id
_entity.type
_entity.pdbx_description
1 polymer ?
#
loop_
_entity_poly.entity_id
_entity_poly.type
_entity_poly.pdbx_seq_one_letter_code
_entity_poly.pdbx_strand_id
1 'polypeptide(L)'
;MSLLSVAAWHRSRLCYCSNVHPAVHLDEVSSLISGTLEAIRNKRSLESMGSGLWLSAAAARRLTAGDGELARLRALLDKHHIRLFTLNGFPFGNFHRDSVKERVYAPDWSRSERLEYSLQLAEILAQLLPPDEIEGTISTLPIGYDCDSTAYATALRRLCHAASELHRLEQRSGRRIRLCLEMEPGCMVETSDQLIRLFTRELPPKVRFQRLLDALMSRFPCDATAILQLEGEH
;
A
#
# COMPACT_ATOMS: atom_id res chain seq x y z
N MET A 1 -1.76 39.06 13.21
CA MET A 1 -0.64 38.11 13.04
C MET A 1 -1.08 36.75 13.55
N SER A 2 -1.52 35.87 12.66
CA SER A 2 -1.87 34.49 13.00
C SER A 2 -0.58 33.67 13.02
N LEU A 3 -0.19 33.19 14.19
CA LEU A 3 0.94 32.28 14.34
C LEU A 3 0.55 30.96 13.67
N LEU A 4 1.20 30.65 12.54
CA LEU A 4 1.18 29.31 11.96
C LEU A 4 1.62 28.33 13.04
N SER A 5 0.67 27.55 13.55
CA SER A 5 0.90 26.37 14.35
C SER A 5 1.83 25.45 13.57
N VAL A 6 3.12 25.44 13.92
CA VAL A 6 4.05 24.45 13.41
C VAL A 6 3.53 23.12 13.91
N ALA A 7 3.08 22.24 13.00
CA ALA A 7 2.58 20.93 13.36
C ALA A 7 3.62 20.20 14.23
N ALA A 8 3.36 20.12 15.53
CA ALA A 8 4.23 19.42 16.46
C ALA A 8 4.08 17.92 16.22
N TRP A 9 5.12 17.30 15.67
CA TRP A 9 5.20 15.86 15.53
C TRP A 9 5.46 15.24 16.91
N HIS A 10 4.48 14.51 17.43
CA HIS A 10 4.67 13.70 18.62
C HIS A 10 5.37 12.39 18.26
N ARG A 11 6.26 11.88 19.12
CA ARG A 11 6.96 10.60 18.90
C ARG A 11 6.00 9.44 18.65
N SER A 12 4.81 9.47 19.25
CA SER A 12 3.74 8.49 19.04
C SER A 12 3.11 8.53 17.64
N ARG A 13 3.26 9.63 16.90
CA ARG A 13 2.80 9.77 15.51
C ARG A 13 3.83 9.26 14.48
N LEU A 14 5.03 8.89 14.91
CA LEU A 14 6.05 8.33 14.04
C LEU A 14 5.94 6.80 14.00
N CYS A 15 5.58 6.27 12.84
CA CYS A 15 5.50 4.83 12.61
C CYS A 15 6.88 4.21 12.35
N TYR A 16 7.02 2.93 12.68
CA TYR A 16 8.18 2.15 12.29
C TYR A 16 7.92 1.40 10.98
N CYS A 17 8.76 1.60 9.98
CA CYS A 17 8.70 0.83 8.74
C CYS A 17 9.50 -0.47 8.91
N SER A 18 8.80 -1.60 8.98
CA SER A 18 9.46 -2.90 9.22
C SER A 18 9.95 -3.60 7.95
N ASN A 19 9.85 -2.96 6.78
CA ASN A 19 10.24 -3.55 5.48
C ASN A 19 11.70 -4.01 5.41
N VAL A 20 12.57 -3.51 6.29
CA VAL A 20 13.98 -3.93 6.41
C VAL A 20 14.13 -5.31 7.06
N HIS A 21 13.07 -5.85 7.66
CA HIS A 21 13.04 -7.18 8.29
C HIS A 21 12.31 -8.16 7.37
N PRO A 22 13.02 -9.09 6.73
CA PRO A 22 12.37 -10.08 5.89
C PRO A 22 11.57 -11.06 6.75
N ALA A 23 10.28 -11.19 6.42
CA ALA A 23 9.36 -12.13 7.03
C ALA A 23 8.47 -12.72 5.94
N VAL A 24 8.93 -13.80 5.33
CA VAL A 24 8.26 -14.49 4.22
C VAL A 24 7.10 -15.31 4.75
N HIS A 25 7.28 -15.97 5.89
CA HIS A 25 6.32 -16.87 6.50
C HIS A 25 5.62 -16.23 7.71
N LEU A 26 4.40 -16.68 8.04
CA LEU A 26 3.63 -16.12 9.15
C LEU A 26 4.31 -16.26 10.51
N ASP A 27 5.08 -17.34 10.71
CA ASP A 27 5.83 -17.53 11.96
C ASP A 27 6.93 -16.47 12.08
N GLU A 28 7.59 -16.10 10.98
CA GLU A 28 8.59 -15.03 10.93
C GLU A 28 7.95 -13.66 11.18
N VAL A 29 6.76 -13.40 10.60
CA VAL A 29 5.98 -12.18 10.87
C VAL A 29 5.63 -12.11 12.37
N SER A 30 5.28 -13.25 12.96
CA SER A 30 4.95 -13.34 14.38
C SER A 30 6.18 -13.07 15.26
N SER A 31 7.33 -13.63 14.91
CA SER A 31 8.61 -13.34 15.58
C SER A 31 9.04 -11.88 15.42
N LEU A 32 8.80 -11.27 14.26
CA LEU A 32 9.06 -9.85 14.02
C LEU A 32 8.26 -8.96 14.98
N ILE A 33 6.96 -9.26 15.15
CA ILE A 33 6.06 -8.50 16.03
C ILE A 33 6.47 -8.67 17.51
N SER A 34 6.60 -9.92 17.96
CA SER A 34 6.87 -10.26 19.36
C SER A 34 8.33 -10.03 19.81
N GLY A 35 9.26 -9.87 18.87
CA GLY A 35 10.66 -9.59 19.14
C GLY A 35 11.01 -8.15 18.80
N THR A 36 11.32 -7.92 17.53
CA THR A 36 11.92 -6.66 17.07
C THR A 36 11.00 -5.45 17.27
N LEU A 37 9.72 -5.55 16.88
CA LEU A 37 8.80 -4.41 16.98
C LEU A 37 8.51 -4.05 18.43
N GLU A 38 8.31 -5.04 19.30
CA GLU A 38 8.19 -4.81 20.73
C GLU A 38 9.44 -4.15 21.31
N ALA A 39 10.64 -4.65 20.98
CA ALA A 39 11.89 -4.08 21.48
C ALA A 39 12.07 -2.62 21.04
N ILE A 40 11.68 -2.27 19.81
CA ILE A 40 11.73 -0.89 19.30
C ILE A 40 10.71 -0.01 20.02
N ARG A 41 9.47 -0.47 20.21
CA ARG A 41 8.43 0.25 20.97
C ARG A 41 8.92 0.58 22.38
N ASN A 42 9.49 -0.41 23.07
CA ASN A 42 10.01 -0.28 24.43
C ASN A 42 11.20 0.70 24.49
N LYS A 43 12.16 0.59 23.56
CA LYS A 43 13.29 1.54 23.45
C LYS A 43 12.86 2.98 23.18
N ARG A 44 11.72 3.17 22.51
CA ARG A 44 11.13 4.48 22.25
C ARG A 44 10.24 4.99 23.39
N SER A 45 10.05 4.18 24.44
CA SER A 45 9.16 4.47 25.58
C SER A 45 7.74 4.81 25.15
N LEU A 46 7.19 4.04 24.20
CA LEU A 46 5.84 4.21 23.68
C LEU A 46 4.87 3.19 24.27
N GLU A 47 3.68 3.63 24.66
CA GLU A 47 2.58 2.75 25.07
C GLU A 47 2.10 1.89 23.89
N SER A 48 1.95 2.49 22.71
CA SER A 48 1.69 1.79 21.47
C SER A 48 2.54 2.37 20.34
N MET A 49 2.84 1.55 19.33
CA MET A 49 3.64 1.99 18.20
C MET A 49 2.94 1.65 16.88
N GLY A 50 2.81 2.66 16.02
CA GLY A 50 2.41 2.44 14.63
C GLY A 50 3.49 1.71 13.84
N SER A 51 3.08 0.75 13.03
CA SER A 51 3.99 0.00 12.16
C SER A 51 3.39 -0.21 10.78
N GLY A 52 4.27 -0.34 9.78
CA GLY A 52 3.98 -1.04 8.54
C GLY A 52 4.53 -2.46 8.59
N LEU A 53 3.95 -3.38 7.81
CA LEU A 53 4.49 -4.74 7.60
C LEU A 53 4.62 -5.02 6.10
N TRP A 54 5.66 -5.75 5.71
CA TRP A 54 5.66 -6.47 4.44
C TRP A 54 5.06 -7.87 4.69
N LEU A 55 4.13 -8.30 3.85
CA LEU A 55 3.53 -9.64 3.92
C LEU A 55 3.67 -10.28 2.55
N SER A 56 4.45 -11.36 2.43
CA SER A 56 4.56 -12.08 1.16
C SER A 56 3.21 -12.60 0.66
N ALA A 57 3.09 -12.87 -0.64
CA ALA A 57 1.87 -13.49 -1.21
C ALA A 57 1.54 -14.85 -0.56
N ALA A 58 2.54 -15.59 -0.09
CA ALA A 58 2.31 -16.83 0.65
C ALA A 58 1.70 -16.57 2.03
N ALA A 59 2.19 -15.55 2.75
CA ALA A 59 1.62 -15.12 4.02
C ALA A 59 0.20 -14.58 3.84
N ALA A 60 -0.04 -13.74 2.82
CA ALA A 60 -1.34 -13.18 2.51
C ALA A 60 -2.39 -14.28 2.24
N ARG A 61 -2.07 -15.25 1.38
CA ARG A 61 -2.95 -16.40 1.11
C ARG A 61 -3.31 -17.18 2.37
N ARG A 62 -2.34 -17.43 3.26
CA ARG A 62 -2.60 -18.14 4.53
C ARG A 62 -3.51 -17.34 5.45
N LEU A 63 -3.33 -16.02 5.54
CA LEU A 63 -4.18 -15.15 6.37
C LEU A 63 -5.62 -15.10 5.85
N THR A 64 -5.82 -15.18 4.53
CA THR A 64 -7.15 -15.15 3.91
C THR A 64 -7.80 -16.53 3.75
N ALA A 65 -7.14 -17.62 4.16
CA ALA A 65 -7.65 -18.98 3.97
C ALA A 65 -8.86 -19.33 4.86
N GLY A 66 -9.12 -18.56 5.92
CA GLY A 66 -10.24 -18.80 6.85
C GLY A 66 -9.90 -19.64 8.07
N ASP A 67 -8.65 -20.08 8.23
CA ASP A 67 -8.23 -21.00 9.30
C ASP A 67 -7.91 -20.33 10.65
N GLY A 68 -8.42 -19.12 10.89
CA GLY A 68 -8.19 -18.36 12.12
C GLY A 68 -6.82 -17.66 12.25
N GLU A 69 -5.93 -17.82 11.27
CA GLU A 69 -4.61 -17.17 11.26
C GLU A 69 -4.68 -15.64 11.33
N LEU A 70 -5.66 -15.02 10.67
CA LEU A 70 -5.87 -13.57 10.75
C LEU A 70 -6.24 -13.11 12.16
N ALA A 71 -7.08 -13.87 12.86
CA ALA A 71 -7.45 -13.58 14.24
C ALA A 71 -6.25 -13.74 15.19
N ARG A 72 -5.39 -14.73 14.94
CA ARG A 72 -4.12 -14.90 15.67
C ARG A 72 -3.18 -13.72 15.45
N LEU A 73 -3.04 -13.25 14.21
CA LEU A 73 -2.22 -12.09 13.89
C LEU A 73 -2.77 -10.81 14.56
N ARG A 74 -4.10 -10.61 14.54
CA ARG A 74 -4.76 -9.52 15.27
C ARG A 74 -4.42 -9.57 16.76
N ALA A 75 -4.64 -10.71 17.41
CA ALA A 75 -4.36 -10.88 18.83
C ALA A 75 -2.89 -10.63 19.17
N LEU A 76 -1.98 -11.01 18.27
CA LEU A 76 -0.54 -10.76 18.44
C LEU A 76 -0.21 -9.26 18.35
N LEU A 77 -0.75 -8.55 17.36
CA LEU A 77 -0.59 -7.10 17.23
C LEU A 77 -1.10 -6.38 18.49
N ASP A 78 -2.27 -6.78 18.99
CA ASP A 78 -2.88 -6.19 20.18
C ASP A 78 -2.05 -6.48 21.44
N LYS A 79 -1.61 -7.73 21.62
CA LYS A 79 -0.77 -8.16 22.75
C LYS A 79 0.53 -7.36 22.85
N HIS A 80 1.16 -7.06 21.71
CA HIS A 80 2.44 -6.33 21.68
C HIS A 80 2.25 -4.82 21.44
N HIS A 81 1.00 -4.32 21.49
CA HIS A 81 0.63 -2.91 21.29
C HIS A 81 1.19 -2.31 19.99
N ILE A 82 1.15 -3.10 18.91
CA ILE A 82 1.55 -2.69 17.57
C ILE A 82 0.30 -2.34 16.76
N ARG A 83 0.21 -1.10 16.32
CA ARG A 83 -0.90 -0.59 15.52
C ARG A 83 -0.52 -0.66 14.04
N LEU A 84 -1.21 -1.49 13.25
CA LEU A 84 -0.88 -1.69 11.83
C LEU A 84 -1.64 -0.70 10.94
N PHE A 85 -0.92 0.15 10.19
CA PHE A 85 -1.55 1.19 9.36
C PHE A 85 -1.29 1.05 7.87
N THR A 86 -0.23 0.33 7.51
CA THR A 86 0.15 0.14 6.11
C THR A 86 0.73 -1.24 5.89
N LEU A 87 0.53 -1.76 4.69
CA LEU A 87 1.25 -2.93 4.20
C LEU A 87 2.16 -2.53 3.04
N ASN A 88 3.30 -3.18 2.95
CA ASN A 88 4.07 -3.21 1.71
C ASN A 88 3.70 -4.49 0.95
N GLY A 89 3.18 -4.33 -0.27
CA GLY A 89 2.85 -5.40 -1.20
C GLY A 89 3.96 -5.70 -2.22
N PHE A 90 5.19 -5.23 -1.99
CA PHE A 90 6.35 -5.44 -2.83
C PHE A 90 7.61 -5.75 -1.99
N PRO A 91 8.36 -6.83 -2.29
CA PRO A 91 8.18 -7.78 -3.40
C PRO A 91 6.98 -8.72 -3.22
N PHE A 92 6.66 -9.51 -4.25
CA PHE A 92 5.58 -10.51 -4.20
C PHE A 92 5.90 -11.69 -3.27
N GLY A 93 7.17 -12.08 -3.23
CA GLY A 93 7.66 -13.23 -2.47
C GLY A 93 9.11 -13.02 -2.06
N ASN A 94 9.73 -14.09 -1.55
CA ASN A 94 11.10 -14.02 -1.07
C ASN A 94 12.08 -13.62 -2.19
N PHE A 95 12.94 -12.64 -1.91
CA PHE A 95 13.98 -12.14 -2.81
C PHE A 95 15.41 -12.48 -2.33
N HIS A 96 15.58 -13.26 -1.25
CA HIS A 96 16.89 -13.55 -0.65
C HIS A 96 17.66 -14.71 -1.31
N ARG A 97 17.37 -15.11 -2.55
CA ARG A 97 18.15 -16.11 -3.29
C ARG A 97 18.34 -15.68 -4.74
N ASP A 98 19.58 -15.41 -5.12
CA ASP A 98 20.19 -15.45 -6.47
C ASP A 98 19.28 -15.08 -7.66
N SER A 99 18.44 -14.06 -7.50
CA SER A 99 17.55 -13.62 -8.57
C SER A 99 18.18 -12.45 -9.31
N VAL A 100 18.15 -12.52 -10.64
CA VAL A 100 18.41 -11.37 -11.51
C VAL A 100 17.49 -10.24 -11.03
N LYS A 101 18.04 -9.03 -10.87
CA LYS A 101 17.39 -7.90 -10.17
C LYS A 101 15.96 -7.65 -10.65
N GLU A 102 15.67 -7.92 -11.91
CA GLU A 102 14.40 -7.68 -12.58
C GLU A 102 13.30 -8.66 -12.17
N ARG A 103 13.63 -9.87 -11.69
CA ARG A 103 12.62 -10.85 -11.25
C ARG A 103 11.85 -10.41 -10.02
N VAL A 104 12.37 -9.44 -9.26
CA VAL A 104 11.69 -8.84 -8.10
C VAL A 104 10.34 -8.22 -8.49
N TYR A 105 10.22 -7.72 -9.73
CA TYR A 105 9.03 -7.07 -10.25
C TYR A 105 7.94 -8.07 -10.67
N ALA A 106 8.29 -9.35 -10.81
CA ALA A 106 7.33 -10.39 -11.19
C ALA A 106 6.64 -11.01 -9.96
N PRO A 107 5.35 -11.37 -10.06
CA PRO A 107 4.40 -10.97 -11.09
C PRO A 107 4.12 -9.46 -11.05
N ASP A 108 4.02 -8.83 -12.21
CA ASP A 108 3.64 -7.42 -12.35
C ASP A 108 2.13 -7.24 -12.51
N TRP A 109 1.65 -6.01 -12.71
CA TRP A 109 0.22 -5.72 -12.85
C TRP A 109 -0.43 -6.32 -14.09
N SER A 110 0.33 -6.79 -15.09
CA SER A 110 -0.25 -7.52 -16.23
C SER A 110 -0.76 -8.91 -15.82
N ARG A 111 -0.27 -9.45 -14.70
CA ARG A 111 -0.58 -10.80 -14.19
C ARG A 111 -1.74 -10.75 -13.20
N SER A 112 -2.61 -11.75 -13.23
CA SER A 112 -3.73 -11.90 -12.29
C SER A 112 -3.27 -12.03 -10.84
N GLU A 113 -2.13 -12.66 -10.63
CA GLU A 113 -1.55 -12.98 -9.33
C GLU A 113 -1.24 -11.71 -8.54
N ARG A 114 -0.80 -10.63 -9.23
CA ARG A 114 -0.56 -9.31 -8.61
C ARG A 114 -1.86 -8.67 -8.12
N LEU A 115 -2.93 -8.76 -8.91
CA LEU A 115 -4.24 -8.26 -8.52
C LEU A 115 -4.76 -9.02 -7.30
N GLU A 116 -4.78 -10.35 -7.37
CA GLU A 116 -5.28 -11.19 -6.28
C GLU A 116 -4.54 -10.92 -4.97
N TYR A 117 -3.21 -10.87 -5.03
CA TYR A 117 -2.38 -10.57 -3.87
C TYR A 117 -2.66 -9.19 -3.29
N SER A 118 -2.81 -8.16 -4.13
CA SER A 118 -3.13 -6.80 -3.66
C SER A 118 -4.49 -6.73 -2.97
N LEU A 119 -5.48 -7.49 -3.47
CA LEU A 119 -6.80 -7.59 -2.84
C LEU A 119 -6.76 -8.37 -1.52
N GLN A 120 -5.97 -9.45 -1.44
CA GLN A 120 -5.76 -10.16 -0.18
C GLN A 120 -5.15 -9.24 0.89
N LEU A 121 -4.15 -8.44 0.52
CA LEU A 121 -3.56 -7.45 1.42
C LEU A 121 -4.58 -6.40 1.87
N ALA A 122 -5.47 -5.95 0.97
CA ALA A 122 -6.53 -5.00 1.32
C ALA A 122 -7.51 -5.58 2.33
N GLU A 123 -7.92 -6.82 2.14
CA GLU A 123 -8.82 -7.54 3.03
C GLU A 123 -8.21 -7.76 4.41
N ILE A 124 -6.94 -8.13 4.44
CA ILE A 124 -6.16 -8.26 5.68
C ILE A 124 -6.09 -6.90 6.37
N LEU A 125 -5.67 -5.85 5.67
CA LEU A 125 -5.47 -4.54 6.27
C LEU A 125 -6.77 -3.95 6.79
N ALA A 126 -7.86 -4.02 6.03
CA ALA A 126 -9.17 -3.54 6.49
C ALA A 126 -9.62 -4.22 7.79
N GLN A 127 -9.31 -5.51 7.96
CA GLN A 127 -9.59 -6.26 9.18
C GLN A 127 -8.56 -6.05 10.29
N LEU A 128 -7.36 -5.55 9.98
CA LEU A 128 -6.23 -5.34 10.90
C LEU A 128 -5.98 -3.86 11.27
N LEU A 129 -6.68 -2.91 10.66
CA LEU A 129 -6.61 -1.50 11.06
C LEU A 129 -7.03 -1.33 12.54
N PRO A 130 -6.38 -0.41 13.29
CA PRO A 130 -6.84 -0.05 14.61
C PRO A 130 -8.32 0.40 14.60
N PRO A 131 -9.09 0.17 15.67
CA PRO A 131 -10.52 0.49 15.69
C PRO A 131 -10.83 1.96 15.35
N ASP A 132 -9.95 2.87 15.77
CA ASP A 132 -10.04 4.32 15.56
C ASP A 132 -9.53 4.79 14.18
N GLU A 133 -9.06 3.87 13.33
CA GLU A 133 -8.49 4.20 12.02
C GLU A 133 -9.39 3.78 10.88
N ILE A 134 -10.01 4.76 10.23
CA ILE A 134 -10.91 4.52 9.10
C ILE A 134 -10.17 4.21 7.81
N GLU A 135 -8.84 4.34 7.79
CA GLU A 135 -8.06 4.34 6.56
C GLU A 135 -6.69 3.67 6.69
N GLY A 136 -6.32 2.88 5.68
CA GLY A 136 -5.01 2.23 5.56
C GLY A 136 -4.42 2.35 4.16
N THR A 137 -3.12 2.10 4.03
CA THR A 137 -2.40 2.15 2.75
C THR A 137 -1.70 0.83 2.43
N ILE A 138 -1.58 0.54 1.14
CA ILE A 138 -0.78 -0.55 0.61
C ILE A 138 0.16 0.04 -0.42
N SER A 139 1.47 -0.01 -0.20
CA SER A 139 2.43 0.29 -1.25
C SER A 139 2.64 -0.91 -2.17
N THR A 140 2.86 -0.67 -3.45
CA THR A 140 3.08 -1.72 -4.44
C THR A 140 3.85 -1.18 -5.65
N LEU A 141 4.40 -2.09 -6.46
CA LEU A 141 5.12 -1.72 -7.68
C LEU A 141 4.17 -0.98 -8.64
N PRO A 142 4.70 -0.13 -9.53
CA PRO A 142 3.85 0.80 -10.26
C PRO A 142 2.97 0.09 -11.29
N ILE A 143 3.60 -0.54 -12.29
CA ILE A 143 2.90 -1.27 -13.37
C ILE A 143 3.65 -2.56 -13.67
N GLY A 144 4.90 -2.42 -14.11
CA GLY A 144 5.79 -3.54 -14.42
C GLY A 144 7.15 -3.03 -14.87
N TYR A 145 8.11 -3.96 -14.95
CA TYR A 145 9.43 -3.71 -15.50
C TYR A 145 9.40 -4.03 -17.00
N ASP A 146 9.76 -3.05 -17.84
CA ASP A 146 9.87 -3.20 -19.30
C ASP A 146 8.70 -3.96 -19.96
N CYS A 147 7.46 -3.49 -19.77
CA CYS A 147 6.28 -4.17 -20.29
C CYS A 147 5.87 -3.66 -21.68
N ASP A 148 5.48 -4.57 -22.58
CA ASP A 148 4.93 -4.20 -23.89
C ASP A 148 3.55 -3.50 -23.78
N SER A 149 3.07 -2.95 -24.88
CA SER A 149 1.80 -2.20 -24.91
C SER A 149 0.58 -3.05 -24.53
N THR A 150 0.60 -4.37 -24.78
CA THR A 150 -0.49 -5.29 -24.44
C THR A 150 -0.49 -5.59 -22.95
N ALA A 151 0.69 -5.85 -22.37
CA ALA A 151 0.89 -6.02 -20.93
C ALA A 151 0.51 -4.74 -20.18
N TYR A 152 0.91 -3.58 -20.70
CA TYR A 152 0.57 -2.26 -20.15
C TYR A 152 -0.95 -2.05 -20.07
N ALA A 153 -1.66 -2.21 -21.21
CA ALA A 153 -3.12 -2.06 -21.24
C ALA A 153 -3.83 -3.05 -20.30
N THR A 154 -3.27 -4.25 -20.16
CA THR A 154 -3.77 -5.29 -19.26
C THR A 154 -3.59 -4.91 -17.79
N ALA A 155 -2.44 -4.32 -17.45
CA ALA A 155 -2.16 -3.78 -16.13
C ALA A 155 -3.11 -2.64 -15.74
N LEU A 156 -3.35 -1.68 -16.65
CA LEU A 156 -4.29 -0.59 -16.40
C LEU A 156 -5.71 -1.09 -16.10
N ARG A 157 -6.19 -2.10 -16.85
CA ARG A 157 -7.50 -2.71 -16.57
C ARG A 157 -7.56 -3.36 -15.19
N ARG A 158 -6.48 -4.02 -14.75
CA ARG A 158 -6.40 -4.64 -13.42
C ARG A 158 -6.32 -3.61 -12.31
N LEU A 159 -5.61 -2.51 -12.49
CA LEU A 159 -5.62 -1.39 -11.54
C LEU A 159 -7.02 -0.79 -11.38
N CYS A 160 -7.77 -0.65 -12.48
CA CYS A 160 -9.18 -0.21 -12.43
C CYS A 160 -10.07 -1.21 -11.71
N HIS A 161 -9.83 -2.51 -11.92
CA HIS A 161 -10.54 -3.57 -11.21
C HIS A 161 -10.21 -3.52 -9.71
N ALA A 162 -8.93 -3.40 -9.34
CA ALA A 162 -8.51 -3.23 -7.95
C ALA A 162 -9.22 -2.04 -7.29
N ALA A 163 -9.24 -0.87 -7.93
CA ALA A 163 -9.93 0.30 -7.42
C ALA A 163 -11.44 0.06 -7.18
N SER A 164 -12.09 -0.70 -8.06
CA SER A 164 -13.50 -1.08 -7.90
C SER A 164 -13.72 -2.03 -6.72
N GLU A 165 -12.85 -3.02 -6.53
CA GLU A 165 -12.93 -3.93 -5.38
C GLU A 165 -12.61 -3.22 -4.06
N LEU A 166 -11.63 -2.31 -4.04
CA LEU A 166 -11.33 -1.49 -2.86
C LEU A 166 -12.49 -0.57 -2.49
N HIS A 167 -13.22 -0.05 -3.49
CA HIS A 167 -14.46 0.68 -3.23
C HIS A 167 -15.52 -0.24 -2.59
N ARG A 168 -15.73 -1.45 -3.10
CA ARG A 168 -16.66 -2.41 -2.49
C ARG A 168 -16.23 -2.82 -1.08
N LEU A 169 -14.93 -2.96 -0.83
CA LEU A 169 -14.36 -3.20 0.50
C LEU A 169 -14.70 -2.07 1.45
N GLU A 170 -14.53 -0.81 1.04
CA GLU A 170 -14.91 0.36 1.82
C GLU A 170 -16.41 0.34 2.17
N GLN A 171 -17.28 0.04 1.19
CA GLN A 171 -18.73 0.00 1.43
C GLN A 171 -19.15 -1.08 2.45
N ARG A 172 -18.53 -2.27 2.42
CA ARG A 172 -18.91 -3.36 3.33
C ARG A 172 -18.21 -3.33 4.70
N SER A 173 -17.01 -2.77 4.78
CA SER A 173 -16.21 -2.77 6.02
C SER A 173 -16.21 -1.42 6.74
N GLY A 174 -16.60 -0.33 6.06
CA GLY A 174 -16.41 1.03 6.57
C GLY A 174 -14.94 1.48 6.62
N ARG A 175 -14.00 0.65 6.15
CA ARG A 175 -12.56 0.94 6.15
C ARG A 175 -12.08 1.21 4.73
N ARG A 176 -11.48 2.38 4.51
CA ARG A 176 -10.92 2.78 3.22
C ARG A 176 -9.48 2.28 3.10
N ILE A 177 -9.20 1.47 2.07
CA ILE A 177 -7.84 1.08 1.72
C ILE A 177 -7.40 1.79 0.45
N ARG A 178 -6.25 2.47 0.52
CA ARG A 178 -5.60 3.06 -0.66
C ARG A 178 -4.46 2.18 -1.14
N LEU A 179 -4.44 1.96 -2.44
CA LEU A 179 -3.32 1.35 -3.13
C LEU A 179 -2.41 2.46 -3.67
N CYS A 180 -1.15 2.44 -3.26
CA CYS A 180 -0.14 3.45 -3.55
C CYS A 180 0.91 2.84 -4.49
N LEU A 181 0.95 3.34 -5.72
CA LEU A 181 1.96 2.95 -6.70
C LEU A 181 3.29 3.64 -6.35
N GLU A 182 4.34 2.87 -6.11
CA GLU A 182 5.69 3.38 -5.89
C GLU A 182 6.44 3.42 -7.22
N MET A 183 6.98 4.58 -7.58
CA MET A 183 7.77 4.73 -8.81
C MET A 183 9.10 4.00 -8.64
N GLU A 184 9.53 3.26 -9.66
CA GLU A 184 10.72 2.43 -9.61
C GLU A 184 11.59 2.62 -10.86
N PRO A 185 12.92 2.72 -10.73
CA PRO A 185 13.81 2.83 -11.88
C PRO A 185 13.67 1.65 -12.87
N GLY A 186 13.51 1.96 -14.16
CA GLY A 186 13.33 0.96 -15.22
C GLY A 186 11.92 0.35 -15.29
N CYS A 187 10.99 0.75 -14.42
CA CYS A 187 9.58 0.42 -14.58
C CYS A 187 8.86 1.42 -15.49
N MET A 188 7.65 1.07 -15.93
CA MET A 188 6.82 1.95 -16.79
C MET A 188 6.51 3.32 -16.17
N VAL A 189 6.55 3.40 -14.84
CA VAL A 189 6.39 4.64 -14.09
C VAL A 189 7.59 4.80 -13.16
N GLU A 190 8.56 5.58 -13.63
CA GLU A 190 9.81 5.89 -12.93
C GLU A 190 9.83 7.34 -12.42
N THR A 191 9.13 8.24 -13.12
CA THR A 191 9.16 9.68 -12.87
C THR A 191 7.79 10.23 -12.49
N SER A 192 7.80 11.37 -11.79
CA SER A 192 6.55 12.06 -11.43
C SER A 192 5.72 12.44 -12.65
N ASP A 193 6.35 12.83 -13.76
CA ASP A 193 5.62 13.16 -14.99
C ASP A 193 4.92 11.94 -15.60
N GLN A 194 5.56 10.77 -15.56
CA GLN A 194 4.92 9.52 -15.98
C GLN A 194 3.74 9.18 -15.07
N LEU A 195 3.88 9.36 -13.75
CA LEU A 195 2.80 9.12 -12.79
C LEU A 195 1.62 10.07 -13.02
N ILE A 196 1.90 11.36 -13.26
CA ILE A 196 0.87 12.36 -13.57
C ILE A 196 0.17 11.99 -14.88
N ARG A 197 0.91 11.64 -15.94
CA ARG A 197 0.32 11.22 -17.23
C ARG A 197 -0.54 9.97 -17.09
N LEU A 198 -0.10 8.99 -16.31
CA LEU A 198 -0.90 7.78 -16.00
C LEU A 198 -2.29 8.18 -15.47
N PHE A 199 -2.33 9.05 -14.47
CA PHE A 199 -3.55 9.43 -13.79
C PHE A 199 -4.43 10.42 -14.54
N THR A 200 -3.84 11.29 -15.36
CA THR A 200 -4.56 12.35 -16.10
C THR A 200 -5.00 11.93 -17.50
N ARG A 201 -4.21 11.10 -18.19
CA ARG A 201 -4.39 10.80 -19.62
C ARG A 201 -4.63 9.33 -19.92
N GLU A 202 -3.95 8.42 -19.23
CA GLU A 202 -3.87 7.01 -19.66
C GLU A 202 -4.87 6.09 -18.96
N LEU A 203 -5.23 6.39 -17.71
CA LEU A 203 -6.30 5.65 -17.03
C LEU A 203 -7.66 5.88 -17.73
N PRO A 204 -8.53 4.84 -17.81
CA PRO A 204 -9.83 4.98 -18.44
C PRO A 204 -10.64 6.16 -17.88
N PRO A 205 -11.33 6.95 -18.73
CA PRO A 205 -12.08 8.15 -18.32
C PRO A 205 -13.00 7.94 -17.10
N LYS A 206 -13.69 6.78 -17.01
CA LYS A 206 -14.58 6.46 -15.88
C LYS A 206 -13.86 6.40 -14.52
N VAL A 207 -12.56 6.13 -14.51
CA VAL A 207 -11.72 6.10 -13.29
C VAL A 207 -11.11 7.48 -12.99
N ARG A 208 -10.83 8.27 -14.04
CA ARG A 208 -10.29 9.64 -13.90
C ARG A 208 -11.25 10.58 -13.17
N PHE A 209 -12.56 10.44 -13.38
CA PHE A 209 -13.55 11.45 -12.98
C PHE A 209 -14.21 11.26 -11.61
N GLN A 210 -14.22 10.07 -10.99
CA GLN A 210 -15.11 9.85 -9.82
C GLN A 210 -14.45 9.99 -8.44
N ARG A 211 -13.12 9.83 -8.30
CA ARG A 211 -12.45 9.79 -6.97
C ARG A 211 -11.03 10.36 -6.93
N LEU A 212 -10.34 10.44 -8.07
CA LEU A 212 -8.97 10.96 -8.12
C LEU A 212 -8.93 12.47 -7.85
N LEU A 213 -9.85 13.24 -8.45
CA LEU A 213 -9.98 14.67 -8.22
C LEU A 213 -10.39 14.98 -6.77
N ASP A 214 -11.37 14.27 -6.22
CA ASP A 214 -11.80 14.47 -4.82
C ASP A 214 -10.68 14.15 -3.81
N ALA A 215 -9.87 13.12 -4.08
CA ALA A 215 -8.75 12.74 -3.22
C ALA A 215 -7.55 13.72 -3.33
N LEU A 216 -7.26 14.24 -4.53
CA LEU A 216 -6.20 15.24 -4.73
C LEU A 216 -6.59 16.58 -4.12
N MET A 217 -7.83 17.04 -4.34
CA MET A 217 -8.33 18.32 -3.81
C MET A 217 -8.53 18.31 -2.28
N SER A 218 -8.88 17.17 -1.68
CA SER A 218 -9.09 17.08 -0.22
C SER A 218 -7.80 16.99 0.60
N ARG A 219 -6.67 16.62 -0.01
CA ARG A 219 -5.40 16.38 0.71
C ARG A 219 -4.27 17.34 0.38
N PHE A 220 -4.29 17.94 -0.80
CA PHE A 220 -3.37 19.01 -1.17
C PHE A 220 -4.20 20.23 -1.58
N PRO A 221 -4.60 21.10 -0.62
CA PRO A 221 -5.29 22.36 -0.93
C PRO A 221 -4.39 23.38 -1.64
N CYS A 222 -3.25 22.95 -2.19
CA CYS A 222 -2.34 23.75 -2.99
C CYS A 222 -2.77 23.64 -4.46
N ASP A 223 -3.66 24.54 -4.88
CA ASP A 223 -3.89 24.94 -6.28
C ASP A 223 -3.89 23.79 -7.32
N ALA A 224 -4.73 22.76 -7.11
CA ALA A 224 -4.98 21.73 -8.12
C ALA A 224 -5.51 22.29 -9.46
N THR A 225 -5.95 23.55 -9.45
CA THR A 225 -6.25 24.37 -10.63
C THR A 225 -5.05 24.54 -11.57
N ALA A 226 -3.81 24.56 -11.06
CA ALA A 226 -2.61 24.63 -11.88
C ALA A 226 -2.35 23.34 -12.69
N ILE A 227 -2.79 22.18 -12.19
CA ILE A 227 -2.70 20.89 -12.90
C ILE A 227 -3.69 20.85 -14.09
N LEU A 228 -4.83 21.55 -13.97
CA LEU A 228 -5.84 21.68 -15.03
C LEU A 228 -5.47 22.71 -16.10
N GLN A 229 -4.49 23.60 -15.85
CA GLN A 229 -4.03 24.60 -16.82
C GLN A 229 -2.99 24.07 -17.82
N LEU A 230 -2.58 22.80 -17.72
CA LEU A 230 -1.66 22.15 -18.66
C LEU A 230 -2.35 21.52 -19.89
N GLU A 231 -3.66 21.70 -20.04
CA GLU A 231 -4.40 21.36 -21.27
C GLU A 231 -4.86 22.63 -21.96
N GLY A 232 -3.93 23.28 -22.67
CA GLY A 232 -4.25 24.47 -23.46
C GLY A 232 -3.03 25.20 -24.01
N GLU A 233 -2.30 24.59 -24.94
CA GLU A 233 -1.91 25.20 -26.22
C GLU A 233 -1.04 24.21 -27.03
N HIS A 234 -1.46 24.02 -28.29
CA HIS A 234 -0.92 23.21 -29.39
C HIS A 234 -1.41 21.76 -29.50
#